data_AF-A0A1A8XE34-F1
#
_entry.id   AF-A0A1A8XE34-F1
#
_cell.length_a   1.000
_cell.length_b   1.000
_cell.length_c   1.000
_cell.angle_alpha   90.00
_cell.angle_beta   90.00
_cell.angle_gamma   90.00
#
_symmetry.space_group_name_H-M   'P 1'
#
loop_
_entity.id
_entity.type
_entity.pdbx_description
1 polymer ?
#
loop_
_entity_poly.entity_id
_entity_poly.type
_entity_poly.pdbx_seq_one_letter_code
_entity_poly.pdbx_strand_id
1 'polypeptide(L)'
;VISVNDFPSTKFKSIWNDGICYDEVNSIIAQKKGITDAYSWVMSFKKKFKDNLENRQIEIKKHELEKRCRDLYYIIYDILHKLKNVIDYDDSLYNNISDTIKGHINSTFINLSYLSCLSVANKGDDYAHENINDRKYIDDLCEDVKYIENNIREINSSSQCKQIEKNILERKGNMQATLNSGKHSDIPKHYKFSSYDELDNIIRKINCTSDSKTEQIAFKGYSQETPQLSVEHIPMVVIFSLLGFLLACFFLYKFTPLGILLKIRIGKKIKLENNLSEELENEVSDETSEYVRNNLYNNKYNILYNTSGNA
;
A
#
# COMPACT_ATOMS: atom_id res chain seq x y z
N VAL A 1 26.93 4.26 7.71
CA VAL A 1 26.78 5.08 6.49
C VAL A 1 25.31 5.46 6.39
N ILE A 2 24.99 6.76 6.39
CA ILE A 2 23.60 7.22 6.23
C ILE A 2 23.17 7.09 4.76
N SER A 3 21.95 6.63 4.53
CA SER A 3 21.34 6.42 3.20
C SER A 3 19.89 6.90 3.18
N VAL A 4 19.23 6.84 2.01
CA VAL A 4 17.79 7.12 1.89
C VAL A 4 16.95 6.16 2.75
N ASN A 5 17.41 4.92 2.95
CA ASN A 5 16.73 3.96 3.82
C ASN A 5 16.78 4.36 5.30
N ASP A 6 17.63 5.32 5.66
CA ASP A 6 17.72 5.83 7.02
C ASP A 6 16.69 6.91 7.35
N PHE A 7 16.04 7.46 6.33
CA PHE A 7 14.96 8.44 6.48
C PHE A 7 13.82 7.88 7.34
N PRO A 8 13.33 8.65 8.32
CA PRO A 8 12.23 8.23 9.17
C PRO A 8 10.99 7.78 8.38
N SER A 9 10.60 8.52 7.33
CA SER A 9 9.42 8.15 6.53
C SER A 9 9.56 6.77 5.87
N THR A 10 10.79 6.36 5.56
CA THR A 10 11.10 5.05 4.97
C THR A 10 11.14 3.96 6.04
N LYS A 11 11.80 4.22 7.18
CA LYS A 11 11.88 3.28 8.31
C LYS A 11 10.51 2.91 8.87
N PHE A 12 9.59 3.88 8.92
CA PHE A 12 8.28 3.71 9.54
C PHE A 12 7.14 3.49 8.55
N LYS A 13 7.44 3.40 7.25
CA LYS A 13 6.43 3.29 6.18
C LYS A 13 5.36 2.24 6.41
N SER A 14 5.75 1.08 6.95
CA SER A 14 4.86 -0.08 7.15
C SER A 14 4.63 -0.41 8.61
N ILE A 15 4.96 0.49 9.55
CA ILE A 15 4.88 0.23 10.99
C ILE A 15 3.48 -0.24 11.40
N TRP A 16 2.43 0.27 10.76
CA TRP A 16 1.04 -0.01 11.11
C TRP A 16 0.45 -1.24 10.40
N ASN A 17 1.06 -1.74 9.32
CA ASN A 17 0.41 -2.67 8.40
C ASN A 17 -0.14 -3.93 9.08
N ASP A 18 0.65 -4.54 9.96
CA ASP A 18 0.24 -5.77 10.67
C ASP A 18 -0.89 -5.49 11.67
N GLY A 19 -0.78 -4.39 12.41
CA GLY A 19 -1.75 -4.00 13.44
C GLY A 19 -3.10 -3.63 12.85
N ILE A 20 -3.12 -3.03 11.66
CA ILE A 20 -4.36 -2.62 10.98
C ILE A 20 -4.89 -3.69 10.01
N CYS A 21 -4.21 -4.83 9.90
CA CYS A 21 -4.53 -5.87 8.92
C CYS A 21 -4.60 -5.31 7.48
N TYR A 22 -3.58 -4.55 7.08
CA TYR A 22 -3.56 -3.78 5.83
C TYR A 22 -3.78 -4.64 4.58
N ASP A 23 -3.15 -5.81 4.50
CA ASP A 23 -3.28 -6.70 3.34
C ASP A 23 -4.69 -7.29 3.22
N GLU A 24 -5.35 -7.55 4.35
CA GLU A 24 -6.73 -8.05 4.41
C GLU A 24 -7.70 -7.02 3.83
N VAL A 25 -7.66 -5.78 4.34
CA VAL A 25 -8.56 -4.73 3.87
C VAL A 25 -8.26 -4.29 2.44
N ASN A 26 -6.99 -4.26 2.04
CA ASN A 26 -6.65 -4.02 0.64
C ASN A 26 -7.16 -5.11 -0.28
N SER A 27 -7.14 -6.38 0.14
CA SER A 27 -7.72 -7.47 -0.63
C SER A 27 -9.24 -7.32 -0.77
N ILE A 28 -9.92 -6.86 0.27
CA ILE A 28 -11.37 -6.57 0.26
C ILE A 28 -11.67 -5.46 -0.75
N ILE A 29 -10.94 -4.35 -0.65
CA ILE A 29 -11.05 -3.19 -1.54
C ILE A 29 -10.76 -3.59 -3.00
N ALA A 30 -9.66 -4.29 -3.26
CA ALA A 30 -9.26 -4.63 -4.62
C ALA A 30 -10.22 -5.60 -5.32
N GLN A 31 -10.85 -6.50 -4.55
CA GLN A 31 -11.77 -7.51 -5.07
C GLN A 31 -13.24 -7.09 -4.96
N LYS A 32 -13.52 -5.88 -4.45
CA LYS A 32 -14.87 -5.37 -4.20
C LYS A 32 -15.74 -6.35 -3.40
N LYS A 33 -15.16 -6.94 -2.37
CA LYS A 33 -15.88 -7.90 -1.52
C LYS A 33 -16.98 -7.22 -0.72
N GLY A 34 -17.96 -7.98 -0.24
CA GLY A 34 -19.14 -7.44 0.44
C GLY A 34 -18.91 -7.05 1.90
N ILE A 35 -20.00 -6.62 2.55
CA ILE A 35 -20.00 -6.11 3.92
C ILE A 35 -19.47 -7.13 4.94
N THR A 36 -19.76 -8.40 4.74
CA THR A 36 -19.33 -9.49 5.63
C THR A 36 -17.80 -9.57 5.72
N ASP A 37 -17.10 -9.36 4.61
CA ASP A 37 -15.63 -9.33 4.60
C ASP A 37 -15.10 -8.08 5.33
N ALA A 38 -15.74 -6.92 5.15
CA ALA A 38 -15.33 -5.71 5.87
C ALA A 38 -15.54 -5.85 7.40
N TYR A 39 -16.64 -6.47 7.84
CA TYR A 39 -16.82 -6.80 9.26
C TYR A 39 -15.79 -7.82 9.76
N SER A 40 -15.41 -8.79 8.93
CA SER A 40 -14.34 -9.72 9.27
C SER A 40 -13.01 -8.97 9.48
N TRP A 41 -12.69 -8.02 8.60
CA TRP A 41 -11.54 -7.13 8.78
C TRP A 41 -11.63 -6.30 10.06
N VAL A 42 -12.78 -5.73 10.40
CA VAL A 42 -12.96 -4.99 11.67
C VAL A 42 -12.63 -5.88 12.87
N MET A 43 -13.03 -7.15 12.85
CA MET A 43 -12.73 -8.10 13.92
C MET A 43 -11.23 -8.44 13.97
N SER A 44 -10.59 -8.66 12.82
CA SER A 44 -9.14 -8.86 12.72
C SER A 44 -8.36 -7.66 13.23
N PHE A 45 -8.77 -6.45 12.83
CA PHE A 45 -8.23 -5.17 13.27
C PHE A 45 -8.27 -5.04 14.78
N LYS A 46 -9.45 -5.21 15.40
CA LYS A 46 -9.62 -5.10 16.86
C LYS A 46 -8.76 -6.08 17.64
N LYS A 47 -8.52 -7.27 17.08
CA LYS A 47 -7.68 -8.29 17.70
C LYS A 47 -6.20 -7.92 17.62
N LYS A 48 -5.72 -7.42 16.49
CA LYS A 48 -4.29 -7.21 16.25
C LYS A 48 -3.78 -5.81 16.62
N PHE A 49 -4.63 -4.79 16.57
CA PHE A 49 -4.17 -3.41 16.71
C PHE A 49 -3.51 -3.14 18.06
N LYS A 50 -4.17 -3.54 19.15
CA LYS A 50 -3.65 -3.39 20.52
C LYS A 50 -2.30 -4.10 20.68
N ASP A 51 -2.24 -5.39 20.36
CA ASP A 51 -1.04 -6.21 20.50
C ASP A 51 0.12 -5.63 19.67
N ASN A 52 -0.16 -5.16 18.45
CA ASN A 52 0.84 -4.53 17.61
C ASN A 52 1.38 -3.23 18.22
N LEU A 53 0.50 -2.38 18.74
CA LEU A 53 0.89 -1.12 19.36
C LEU A 53 1.72 -1.33 20.64
N GLU A 54 1.36 -2.31 21.47
CA GLU A 54 2.15 -2.70 22.65
C GLU A 54 3.54 -3.19 22.26
N ASN A 55 3.65 -4.03 21.23
CA ASN A 55 4.93 -4.55 20.75
C ASN A 55 5.83 -3.46 20.16
N ARG A 56 5.25 -2.43 19.52
CA ARG A 56 5.98 -1.33 18.87
C ARG A 56 6.23 -0.12 19.78
N GLN A 57 5.88 -0.22 21.07
CA GLN A 57 5.92 0.92 22.00
C GLN A 57 7.30 1.62 22.03
N ILE A 58 8.39 0.83 22.04
CA ILE A 58 9.77 1.33 22.09
C ILE A 58 10.13 2.07 20.79
N GLU A 59 9.79 1.49 19.64
CA GLU A 59 10.05 2.07 18.32
C GLU A 59 9.34 3.41 18.15
N ILE A 60 8.07 3.48 18.57
CA ILE A 60 7.25 4.69 18.48
C ILE A 60 7.75 5.77 19.46
N LYS A 61 8.11 5.40 20.70
CA LYS A 61 8.65 6.37 21.68
C LYS A 61 9.98 6.97 21.22
N LYS A 62 10.81 6.18 20.52
CA LYS A 62 12.08 6.65 19.97
C LYS A 62 11.91 7.65 18.81
N HIS A 63 10.76 7.60 18.11
CA HIS A 63 10.53 8.36 16.88
C HIS A 63 9.16 9.03 16.92
N GLU A 64 9.12 10.23 17.51
CA GLU A 64 8.01 11.20 17.54
C GLU A 64 6.60 10.58 17.46
N LEU A 65 6.09 10.14 18.62
CA LEU A 65 4.75 9.56 18.79
C LEU A 65 3.64 10.25 17.99
N GLU A 66 3.62 11.60 18.00
CA GLU A 66 2.61 12.37 17.29
C GLU A 66 2.65 12.17 15.76
N LYS A 67 3.84 12.10 15.16
CA LYS A 67 3.99 11.83 13.72
C LYS A 67 3.53 10.41 13.39
N ARG A 68 3.92 9.41 14.19
CA ARG A 68 3.45 8.04 14.00
C ARG A 68 1.93 7.92 14.09
N CYS A 69 1.29 8.74 14.92
CA CYS A 69 -0.17 8.81 14.99
C CYS A 69 -0.80 9.50 13.77
N ARG A 70 -0.20 10.57 13.23
CA ARG A 70 -0.63 11.14 11.93
C ARG A 70 -0.54 10.11 10.81
N ASP A 71 0.56 9.34 10.76
CA ASP A 71 0.73 8.26 9.77
C ASP A 71 -0.40 7.23 9.83
N LEU A 72 -0.78 6.81 11.04
CA LEU A 72 -1.91 5.89 11.22
C LEU A 72 -3.19 6.50 10.67
N TYR A 73 -3.52 7.74 11.04
CA TYR A 73 -4.78 8.35 10.59
C TYR A 73 -4.81 8.60 9.09
N TYR A 74 -3.69 8.98 8.46
CA TYR A 74 -3.63 9.05 6.99
C TYR A 74 -3.98 7.71 6.34
N ILE A 75 -3.47 6.60 6.87
CA ILE A 75 -3.76 5.27 6.34
C ILE A 75 -5.22 4.86 6.61
N ILE A 76 -5.71 5.06 7.84
CA ILE A 76 -7.07 4.65 8.24
C ILE A 76 -8.13 5.42 7.46
N TYR A 77 -8.01 6.74 7.33
CA TYR A 77 -9.00 7.52 6.59
C TYR A 77 -8.98 7.21 5.08
N ASP A 78 -7.81 6.95 4.49
CA ASP A 78 -7.71 6.50 3.10
C ASP A 78 -8.41 5.14 2.89
N ILE A 79 -8.18 4.18 3.80
CA ILE A 79 -8.87 2.89 3.79
C ILE A 79 -10.38 3.05 3.92
N LEU A 80 -10.85 3.84 4.88
CA LEU A 80 -12.27 4.06 5.11
C LEU A 80 -12.94 4.70 3.89
N HIS A 81 -12.30 5.70 3.29
CA HIS A 81 -12.82 6.31 2.06
C HIS A 81 -12.90 5.30 0.90
N LYS A 82 -11.86 4.48 0.71
CA LYS A 82 -11.86 3.43 -0.31
C LYS A 82 -12.96 2.40 -0.05
N LEU A 83 -13.14 1.96 1.19
CA LEU A 83 -14.21 1.05 1.56
C LEU A 83 -15.59 1.64 1.27
N LYS A 84 -15.80 2.94 1.54
CA LYS A 84 -17.06 3.63 1.23
C LYS A 84 -17.42 3.58 -0.25
N ASN A 85 -16.42 3.73 -1.13
CA ASN A 85 -16.66 3.88 -2.57
C ASN A 85 -16.66 2.57 -3.36
N VAL A 86 -16.09 1.51 -2.80
CA VAL A 86 -15.90 0.24 -3.50
C VAL A 86 -17.14 -0.65 -3.40
N ILE A 87 -17.95 -0.43 -2.37
CA ILE A 87 -18.99 -1.35 -1.95
C ILE A 87 -20.22 -0.48 -1.74
N ASP A 88 -21.33 -0.85 -2.38
CA ASP A 88 -22.61 -0.15 -2.28
C ASP A 88 -23.22 -0.38 -0.89
N TYR A 89 -22.56 0.20 0.11
CA TYR A 89 -22.98 0.14 1.50
C TYR A 89 -24.05 1.18 1.73
N ASP A 90 -25.12 0.75 2.40
CA ASP A 90 -25.97 1.68 3.13
C ASP A 90 -25.09 2.54 4.05
N ASP A 91 -25.33 3.86 4.06
CA ASP A 91 -24.52 4.82 4.82
C ASP A 91 -24.44 4.44 6.32
N SER A 92 -25.49 3.83 6.88
CA SER A 92 -25.50 3.36 8.28
C SER A 92 -24.44 2.29 8.53
N LEU A 93 -24.31 1.31 7.61
CA LEU A 93 -23.35 0.21 7.73
C LEU A 93 -21.91 0.71 7.63
N TYR A 94 -21.65 1.61 6.69
CA TYR A 94 -20.34 2.26 6.57
C TYR A 94 -19.99 3.06 7.83
N ASN A 95 -20.93 3.87 8.33
CA ASN A 95 -20.72 4.68 9.52
C ASN A 95 -20.41 3.79 10.73
N ASN A 96 -21.13 2.67 10.90
CA ASN A 96 -20.84 1.69 11.95
C ASN A 96 -19.41 1.12 11.87
N ILE A 97 -18.91 0.80 10.67
CA ILE A 97 -17.52 0.34 10.47
C ILE A 97 -16.53 1.46 10.84
N SER A 98 -16.71 2.65 10.28
CA SER A 98 -15.85 3.82 10.53
C SER A 98 -15.76 4.12 12.03
N ASP A 99 -16.89 4.20 12.70
CA ASP A 99 -16.98 4.56 14.12
C ASP A 99 -16.39 3.47 15.01
N THR A 100 -16.60 2.20 14.65
CA THR A 100 -15.99 1.07 15.37
C THR A 100 -14.46 1.12 15.29
N ILE A 101 -13.90 1.35 14.09
CA ILE A 101 -12.44 1.44 13.90
C ILE A 101 -11.87 2.63 14.67
N LYS A 102 -12.43 3.84 14.47
CA LYS A 102 -11.96 5.07 15.12
C LYS A 102 -12.10 4.99 16.64
N GLY A 103 -13.24 4.49 17.12
CA GLY A 103 -13.50 4.28 18.54
C GLY A 103 -12.50 3.30 19.16
N HIS A 104 -12.20 2.19 18.48
CA HIS A 104 -11.22 1.22 18.96
C HIS A 104 -9.80 1.81 19.04
N ILE A 105 -9.37 2.55 18.00
CA ILE A 105 -8.07 3.24 17.99
C ILE A 105 -7.99 4.18 19.21
N ASN A 106 -8.99 5.05 19.38
CA ASN A 106 -9.02 6.02 20.48
C ASN A 106 -9.00 5.33 21.85
N SER A 107 -9.81 4.28 22.04
CA SER A 107 -9.82 3.52 23.31
C SER A 107 -8.46 2.88 23.60
N THR A 108 -7.78 2.36 22.57
CA THR A 108 -6.48 1.72 22.71
C THR A 108 -5.42 2.75 23.08
N PHE A 109 -5.45 3.93 22.44
CA PHE A 109 -4.55 5.03 22.80
C PHE A 109 -4.77 5.51 24.24
N ILE A 110 -6.01 5.64 24.70
CA ILE A 110 -6.29 5.99 26.10
C ILE A 110 -5.70 4.93 27.05
N ASN A 111 -5.97 3.66 26.79
CA ASN A 111 -5.51 2.56 27.64
C ASN A 111 -3.98 2.48 27.73
N LEU A 112 -3.27 2.82 26.65
CA LEU A 112 -1.81 2.79 26.60
C LEU A 112 -1.15 4.14 26.93
N SER A 113 -1.92 5.14 27.34
CA SER A 113 -1.45 6.51 27.67
C SER A 113 -0.85 7.29 26.49
N TYR A 114 -1.37 7.08 25.28
CA TYR A 114 -0.95 7.74 24.03
C TYR A 114 -1.81 8.99 23.77
N LEU A 115 -1.96 9.85 24.78
CA LEU A 115 -2.95 10.94 24.78
C LEU A 115 -2.69 11.99 23.68
N SER A 116 -1.43 12.22 23.28
CA SER A 116 -1.11 13.16 22.19
C SER A 116 -1.72 12.74 20.85
N CYS A 117 -1.92 11.43 20.62
CA CYS A 117 -2.54 10.91 19.41
C CYS A 117 -4.03 11.24 19.30
N LEU A 118 -4.70 11.49 20.42
CA LEU A 118 -6.11 11.91 20.42
C LEU A 118 -6.28 13.32 19.86
N SER A 119 -5.29 14.20 20.04
CA SER A 119 -5.31 15.54 19.45
C SER A 119 -5.23 15.51 17.91
N VAL A 120 -4.62 14.46 17.38
CA VAL A 120 -4.45 14.23 15.94
C VAL A 120 -5.72 13.63 15.32
N ALA A 121 -6.47 12.83 16.09
CA ALA A 121 -7.68 12.14 15.66
C ALA A 121 -8.84 13.08 15.28
N ASN A 122 -8.95 14.20 15.97
CA ASN A 122 -10.09 15.12 15.91
C ASN A 122 -10.00 16.15 14.76
N LYS A 123 -9.10 15.95 13.80
CA LYS A 123 -8.90 16.84 12.66
C LYS A 123 -9.52 16.29 11.39
N GLY A 124 -10.84 16.10 11.37
CA GLY A 124 -11.55 15.47 10.25
C GLY A 124 -11.22 16.09 8.87
N ASP A 125 -11.13 17.42 8.80
CA ASP A 125 -10.80 18.15 7.57
C ASP A 125 -9.38 17.86 7.06
N ASP A 126 -8.43 17.59 7.97
CA ASP A 126 -7.06 17.20 7.61
C ASP A 126 -6.99 15.83 6.95
N TYR A 127 -8.06 15.03 7.05
CA TYR A 127 -8.16 13.70 6.46
C TYR A 127 -9.24 13.62 5.38
N ALA A 128 -9.70 14.77 4.86
CA ALA A 128 -10.51 14.82 3.66
C ALA A 128 -9.78 14.10 2.51
N HIS A 129 -10.51 13.28 1.75
CA HIS A 129 -9.92 12.38 0.78
C HIS A 129 -9.09 13.09 -0.30
N GLU A 130 -9.57 14.22 -0.81
CA GLU A 130 -8.84 15.02 -1.82
C GLU A 130 -7.46 15.49 -1.35
N ASN A 131 -7.24 15.59 -0.04
CA ASN A 131 -6.04 16.16 0.55
C ASN A 131 -5.16 15.11 1.23
N ILE A 132 -5.67 13.91 1.49
CA ILE A 132 -5.00 12.95 2.38
C ILE A 132 -3.63 12.50 1.87
N ASN A 133 -3.52 12.26 0.55
CA ASN A 133 -2.28 11.83 -0.08
C ASN A 133 -1.24 12.95 -0.07
N ASP A 134 -1.64 14.18 -0.44
CA ASP A 134 -0.77 15.36 -0.46
C ASP A 134 -0.29 15.70 0.96
N ARG A 135 -1.19 15.69 1.95
CA ARG A 135 -0.86 15.93 3.35
C ARG A 135 0.12 14.90 3.87
N LYS A 136 -0.14 13.60 3.65
CA LYS A 136 0.79 12.54 4.04
C LYS A 136 2.16 12.75 3.39
N TYR A 137 2.19 13.02 2.10
CA TYR A 137 3.44 13.20 1.36
C TYR A 137 4.26 14.38 1.90
N ILE A 138 3.61 15.52 2.14
CA ILE A 138 4.27 16.72 2.69
C ILE A 138 4.74 16.45 4.12
N ASP A 139 3.94 15.80 4.95
CA ASP A 139 4.33 15.46 6.32
C ASP A 139 5.56 14.53 6.35
N ASP A 140 5.62 13.54 5.45
CA ASP A 140 6.80 12.68 5.26
C ASP A 140 8.01 13.45 4.73
N LEU A 141 7.81 14.40 3.82
CA LEU A 141 8.88 15.26 3.32
C LEU A 141 9.44 16.14 4.43
N CYS A 142 8.59 16.77 5.23
CA CYS A 142 8.99 17.58 6.37
C CYS A 142 9.77 16.76 7.42
N GLU A 143 9.30 15.54 7.73
CA GLU A 143 9.99 14.63 8.65
C GLU A 143 11.42 14.32 8.18
N ASP A 144 11.57 14.02 6.89
CA ASP A 144 12.87 13.66 6.34
C ASP A 144 13.79 14.88 6.19
N VAL A 145 13.26 16.05 5.85
CA VAL A 145 14.03 17.31 5.87
C VAL A 145 14.48 17.63 7.29
N LYS A 146 13.65 17.38 8.31
CA LYS A 146 14.05 17.55 9.71
C LYS A 146 15.16 16.59 10.11
N TYR A 147 15.08 15.34 9.65
CA TYR A 147 16.15 14.37 9.82
C TYR A 147 17.45 14.82 9.13
N ILE A 148 17.36 15.33 7.90
CA ILE A 148 18.51 15.87 7.16
C ILE A 148 19.15 17.02 7.93
N GLU A 149 18.36 17.98 8.41
CA GLU A 149 18.84 19.11 9.20
C GLU A 149 19.69 18.66 10.38
N ASN A 150 19.18 17.68 11.15
CA ASN A 150 19.84 17.16 12.33
C ASN A 150 21.12 16.34 12.01
N ASN A 151 21.22 15.78 10.80
CA ASN A 151 22.31 14.86 10.41
C ASN A 151 23.16 15.37 9.25
N ILE A 152 23.10 16.68 8.95
CA ILE A 152 23.66 17.26 7.72
C ILE A 152 25.16 16.96 7.52
N ARG A 153 25.96 16.94 8.60
CA ARG A 153 27.40 16.66 8.54
C ARG A 153 27.70 15.21 8.12
N GLU A 154 26.96 14.27 8.70
CA GLU A 154 27.09 12.85 8.39
C GLU A 154 26.57 12.54 6.98
N ILE A 155 25.50 13.22 6.55
CA ILE A 155 24.99 13.13 5.19
C ILE A 155 26.01 13.64 4.18
N ASN A 156 26.57 14.83 4.40
CA ASN A 156 27.54 15.47 3.48
C ASN A 156 28.86 14.69 3.33
N SER A 157 29.18 13.85 4.32
CA SER A 157 30.34 12.94 4.31
C SER A 157 29.99 11.51 3.91
N SER A 158 28.70 11.18 3.76
CA SER A 158 28.26 9.85 3.36
C SER A 158 28.63 9.56 1.91
N SER A 159 29.04 8.32 1.64
CA SER A 159 29.19 7.82 0.27
C SER A 159 27.86 7.77 -0.50
N GLN A 160 26.72 7.89 0.20
CA GLN A 160 25.38 7.92 -0.38
C GLN A 160 24.81 9.34 -0.52
N CYS A 161 25.60 10.38 -0.23
CA CYS A 161 25.13 11.77 -0.23
C CYS A 161 24.41 12.15 -1.53
N LYS A 162 24.98 11.82 -2.69
CA LYS A 162 24.37 12.14 -4.00
C LYS A 162 23.02 11.47 -4.22
N GLN A 163 22.85 10.25 -3.73
CA GLN A 163 21.56 9.55 -3.79
C GLN A 163 20.53 10.21 -2.87
N ILE A 164 20.95 10.63 -1.68
CA ILE A 164 20.12 11.36 -0.72
C ILE A 164 19.68 12.71 -1.32
N GLU A 165 20.63 13.48 -1.85
CA GLU A 165 20.41 14.77 -2.53
C GLU A 165 19.40 14.63 -3.66
N LYS A 166 19.62 13.66 -4.56
CA LYS A 166 18.70 13.38 -5.67
C LYS A 166 17.30 13.02 -5.17
N ASN A 167 17.18 12.12 -4.20
CA ASN A 167 15.90 11.66 -3.68
C ASN A 167 15.07 12.81 -3.09
N ILE A 168 15.69 13.66 -2.25
CA ILE A 168 14.95 14.74 -1.60
C ILE A 168 14.55 15.86 -2.59
N LEU A 169 15.42 16.16 -3.56
CA LEU A 169 15.12 17.13 -4.62
C LEU A 169 13.98 16.65 -5.53
N GLU A 170 13.99 15.38 -5.93
CA GLU A 170 12.90 14.77 -6.71
C GLU A 170 11.59 14.83 -5.94
N ARG A 171 11.62 14.45 -4.65
CA ARG A 171 10.41 14.45 -3.83
C ARG A 171 9.83 15.85 -3.63
N LYS A 172 10.68 16.85 -3.41
CA LYS A 172 10.27 18.25 -3.38
C LYS A 172 9.68 18.68 -4.71
N GLY A 173 10.34 18.35 -5.82
CA GLY A 173 9.90 18.70 -7.18
C GLY A 173 8.48 18.21 -7.47
N ASN A 174 8.15 16.99 -7.07
CA ASN A 174 6.81 16.41 -7.25
C ASN A 174 5.69 17.19 -6.53
N MET A 175 6.02 17.94 -5.47
CA MET A 175 5.05 18.74 -4.70
C MET A 175 5.22 20.25 -4.88
N GLN A 176 6.06 20.69 -5.82
CA GLN A 176 6.41 22.11 -5.96
C GLN A 176 5.18 23.02 -6.10
N ALA A 177 4.19 22.63 -6.89
CA ALA A 177 2.96 23.40 -7.06
C ALA A 177 2.18 23.56 -5.75
N THR A 178 2.01 22.47 -4.99
CA THR A 178 1.31 22.46 -3.70
C THR A 178 2.06 23.30 -2.66
N LEU A 179 3.39 23.15 -2.59
CA LEU A 179 4.23 23.94 -1.70
C LEU A 179 4.16 25.45 -2.02
N ASN A 180 4.28 25.82 -3.30
CA ASN A 180 4.20 27.21 -3.74
C ASN A 180 2.82 27.84 -3.50
N SER A 181 1.75 27.05 -3.55
CA SER A 181 0.39 27.52 -3.26
C SER A 181 0.14 27.79 -1.76
N GLY A 182 1.05 27.36 -0.88
CA GLY A 182 0.88 27.47 0.57
C GLY A 182 -0.14 26.49 1.18
N LYS A 183 -0.64 25.53 0.38
CA LYS A 183 -1.52 24.47 0.87
C LYS A 183 -0.84 23.66 1.97
N HIS A 184 -1.63 23.25 2.96
CA HIS A 184 -1.18 22.43 4.10
C HIS A 184 -0.05 23.08 4.93
N SER A 185 0.02 24.41 4.97
CA SER A 185 1.01 25.19 5.71
C SER A 185 0.98 25.00 7.23
N ASP A 186 0.02 24.24 7.74
CA ASP A 186 -0.01 23.75 9.11
C ASP A 186 1.01 22.62 9.36
N ILE A 187 1.34 21.81 8.36
CA ILE A 187 2.21 20.63 8.49
C ILE A 187 3.66 20.99 8.88
N PRO A 188 4.35 21.95 8.24
CA PRO A 188 5.74 22.29 8.59
C PRO A 188 5.91 22.68 10.07
N LYS A 189 4.86 23.23 10.69
CA LYS A 189 4.88 23.67 12.09
C LYS A 189 5.10 22.51 13.06
N HIS A 190 4.68 21.29 12.71
CA HIS A 190 4.97 20.09 13.51
C HIS A 190 6.48 19.84 13.68
N TYR A 191 7.29 20.30 12.73
CA TYR A 191 8.75 20.14 12.72
C TYR A 191 9.49 21.42 13.09
N LYS A 192 8.75 22.42 13.59
CA LYS A 192 9.23 23.76 13.96
C LYS A 192 9.77 24.57 12.79
N PHE A 193 9.32 24.27 11.57
CA PHE A 193 9.58 25.10 10.42
C PHE A 193 8.57 26.24 10.34
N SER A 194 9.06 27.41 9.99
CA SER A 194 8.28 28.66 9.82
C SER A 194 7.55 28.74 8.49
N SER A 195 8.12 28.16 7.42
CA SER A 195 7.52 28.10 6.09
C SER A 195 8.11 26.96 5.25
N TYR A 196 7.57 26.77 4.04
CA TYR A 196 8.16 25.85 3.06
C TYR A 196 9.54 26.32 2.55
N ASP A 197 9.84 27.63 2.59
CA ASP A 197 11.16 28.16 2.22
C ASP A 197 12.26 27.69 3.19
N GLU A 198 11.91 27.40 4.43
CA GLU A 198 12.86 26.86 5.41
C GLU A 198 13.31 25.44 5.02
N LEU A 199 12.41 24.61 4.49
CA LEU A 199 12.77 23.30 3.95
C LEU A 199 13.77 23.45 2.80
N ASP A 200 13.53 24.41 1.92
CA ASP A 200 14.41 24.70 0.78
C ASP A 200 15.81 25.08 1.22
N ASN A 201 15.90 25.95 2.22
CA ASN A 201 17.17 26.36 2.80
C ASN A 201 17.92 25.20 3.44
N ILE A 202 17.22 24.24 4.06
CA ILE A 202 17.83 23.03 4.61
C ILE A 202 18.33 22.11 3.49
N ILE A 203 17.50 21.84 2.49
CA ILE A 203 17.86 20.98 1.34
C ILE A 203 19.10 21.54 0.63
N ARG A 204 19.21 22.87 0.47
CA ARG A 204 20.37 23.53 -0.17
C ARG A 204 21.67 23.40 0.61
N LYS A 205 21.65 23.00 1.89
CA LYS A 205 22.85 22.75 2.71
C LYS A 205 23.47 21.38 2.43
N ILE A 206 22.76 20.50 1.73
CA ILE A 206 23.33 19.23 1.29
C ILE A 206 24.46 19.54 0.32
N ASN A 207 25.68 19.15 0.68
CA ASN A 207 26.88 19.36 -0.10
C ASN A 207 27.75 18.12 0.01
N CYS A 208 27.77 17.32 -1.06
CA CYS A 208 28.46 16.04 -1.08
C CYS A 208 29.97 16.25 -1.24
N THR A 209 30.66 16.24 -0.10
CA THR A 209 32.11 16.51 -0.02
C THR A 209 32.97 15.34 -0.49
N SER A 210 32.39 14.14 -0.56
CA SER A 210 33.04 12.87 -0.90
C SER A 210 33.56 12.78 -2.34
N ASP A 211 33.16 13.68 -3.24
CA ASP A 211 33.60 13.68 -4.65
C ASP A 211 34.72 14.67 -4.97
N SER A 212 35.10 15.57 -4.03
CA SER A 212 36.09 16.62 -4.32
C SER A 212 37.51 16.11 -4.62
N LYS A 213 37.81 14.84 -4.28
CA LYS A 213 39.10 14.20 -4.61
C LYS A 213 39.09 13.35 -5.87
N THR A 214 37.92 12.97 -6.39
CA THR A 214 37.84 12.04 -7.54
C THR A 214 37.73 12.81 -8.85
N GLU A 215 37.04 13.96 -8.87
CA GLU A 215 36.92 14.79 -10.07
C GLU A 215 38.23 15.50 -10.45
N GLN A 216 39.06 15.91 -9.48
CA GLN A 216 40.36 16.55 -9.78
C GLN A 216 41.43 15.57 -10.28
N ILE A 217 41.33 14.28 -9.94
CA ILE A 217 42.26 13.25 -10.44
C ILE A 217 41.86 12.81 -11.86
N ALA A 218 40.56 12.78 -12.17
CA ALA A 218 40.08 12.49 -13.52
C ALA A 218 40.35 13.63 -14.52
N PHE A 219 40.35 14.89 -14.07
CA PHE A 219 40.52 16.06 -14.95
C PHE A 219 41.98 16.37 -15.33
N LYS A 220 42.97 15.80 -14.64
CA LYS A 220 44.40 16.01 -14.95
C LYS A 220 44.99 15.01 -15.96
N GLY A 221 44.20 14.04 -16.42
CA GLY A 221 44.69 12.90 -17.19
C GLY A 221 44.39 12.88 -18.69
N TYR A 222 43.69 13.87 -19.26
CA TYR A 222 43.36 13.84 -20.70
C TYR A 222 43.54 15.21 -21.37
N SER A 223 44.80 15.53 -21.67
CA SER A 223 45.13 16.43 -22.76
C SER A 223 45.32 15.61 -24.04
N GLN A 224 44.69 16.09 -25.11
CA GLN A 224 44.79 15.72 -26.53
C GLN A 224 43.67 14.88 -27.17
N GLU A 225 43.01 15.58 -28.10
CA GLU A 225 42.49 15.18 -29.41
C GLU A 225 41.09 14.55 -29.49
N THR A 226 40.17 15.41 -29.94
CA THR A 226 38.89 15.11 -30.58
C THR A 226 39.06 14.21 -31.81
N PRO A 227 38.19 13.19 -31.97
CA PRO A 227 37.71 12.81 -33.29
C PRO A 227 36.22 13.16 -33.41
N GLN A 228 35.91 13.98 -34.41
CA GLN A 228 34.54 14.18 -34.89
C GLN A 228 33.94 12.82 -35.29
N LEU A 229 32.83 12.43 -34.66
CA LEU A 229 32.06 11.26 -35.09
C LEU A 229 30.98 11.72 -36.07
N SER A 230 31.14 11.33 -37.33
CA SER A 230 30.21 11.56 -38.43
C SER A 230 28.85 10.89 -38.17
N VAL A 231 27.80 11.67 -38.43
CA VAL A 231 26.38 11.30 -38.35
C VAL A 231 26.05 10.34 -39.49
N GLU A 232 26.22 9.02 -39.33
CA GLU A 232 25.69 8.05 -40.32
C GLU A 232 25.43 6.60 -39.84
N HIS A 233 25.41 6.31 -38.53
CA HIS A 233 25.20 4.92 -38.03
C HIS A 233 24.05 4.74 -37.03
N ILE A 234 23.02 5.58 -37.08
CA ILE A 234 21.87 5.50 -36.17
C ILE A 234 20.93 4.29 -36.42
N PRO A 235 20.79 3.64 -37.61
CA PRO A 235 19.75 2.62 -37.77
C PRO A 235 20.13 1.23 -37.25
N MET A 236 21.42 0.90 -37.02
CA MET A 236 21.80 -0.45 -36.58
C MET A 236 21.57 -0.71 -35.08
N VAL A 237 21.87 0.27 -34.22
CA VAL A 237 21.89 0.06 -32.75
C VAL A 237 20.48 -0.21 -32.21
N VAL A 238 19.47 0.44 -32.79
CA VAL A 238 18.06 0.27 -32.40
C VAL A 238 17.55 -1.13 -32.83
N ILE A 239 17.94 -1.61 -34.01
CA ILE A 239 17.49 -2.89 -34.56
C ILE A 239 18.09 -4.08 -33.80
N PHE A 240 19.40 -4.05 -33.48
CA PHE A 240 20.03 -5.14 -32.73
C PHE A 240 19.58 -5.20 -31.27
N SER A 241 19.22 -4.06 -30.66
CA SER A 241 18.67 -4.01 -29.30
C SER A 241 17.29 -4.66 -29.20
N LEU A 242 16.43 -4.46 -30.21
CA LEU A 242 15.10 -5.08 -30.27
C LEU A 242 15.18 -6.59 -30.50
N LEU A 243 16.10 -7.04 -31.36
CA LEU A 243 16.27 -8.47 -31.64
C LEU A 243 16.81 -9.24 -30.42
N GLY A 244 17.71 -8.62 -29.64
CA GLY A 244 18.21 -9.17 -28.38
C GLY A 244 17.11 -9.32 -27.33
N PHE A 245 16.23 -8.33 -27.20
CA PHE A 245 15.09 -8.39 -26.29
C PHE A 245 14.09 -9.51 -26.64
N LEU A 246 13.77 -9.67 -27.94
CA LEU A 246 12.86 -10.72 -28.40
C LEU A 246 13.40 -12.13 -28.15
N LEU A 247 14.71 -12.34 -28.37
CA LEU A 247 15.36 -13.61 -28.07
C LEU A 247 15.37 -13.90 -26.56
N ALA A 248 15.65 -12.90 -25.72
CA ALA A 248 15.58 -13.05 -24.27
C ALA A 248 14.15 -13.42 -23.80
N CYS A 249 13.11 -12.78 -24.35
CA CYS A 249 11.72 -13.15 -24.08
C CYS A 249 11.39 -14.59 -24.50
N PHE A 250 11.86 -15.04 -25.66
CA PHE A 250 11.67 -16.41 -26.12
C PHE A 250 12.37 -17.45 -25.23
N PHE A 251 13.61 -17.16 -24.81
CA PHE A 251 14.33 -18.00 -23.85
C PHE A 251 13.63 -18.06 -22.50
N LEU A 252 13.17 -16.93 -21.96
CA LEU A 252 12.41 -16.89 -20.71
C LEU A 252 11.08 -17.64 -20.81
N TYR A 253 10.38 -17.56 -21.94
CA TYR A 253 9.15 -18.32 -22.20
C TYR A 253 9.41 -19.83 -22.23
N LYS A 254 10.51 -20.29 -22.84
CA LYS A 254 10.82 -21.72 -23.00
C LYS A 254 11.43 -22.36 -21.76
N PHE A 255 12.20 -21.62 -20.96
CA PHE A 255 13.01 -22.17 -19.86
C PHE A 255 12.53 -21.78 -18.44
N THR A 256 11.53 -20.89 -18.32
CA THR A 256 10.93 -20.53 -17.03
C THR A 256 9.58 -21.24 -16.86
N PRO A 257 9.24 -21.86 -15.72
CA PRO A 257 7.98 -22.60 -15.53
C PRO A 257 6.73 -21.70 -15.44
N LEU A 258 6.82 -20.44 -15.90
CA LEU A 258 5.71 -19.48 -15.96
C LEU A 258 4.63 -19.88 -16.98
N GLY A 259 4.99 -20.61 -18.04
CA GLY A 259 4.04 -21.10 -19.03
C GLY A 259 3.00 -22.07 -18.45
N ILE A 260 3.41 -22.94 -17.52
CA ILE A 260 2.51 -23.87 -16.81
C ILE A 260 1.61 -23.09 -15.84
N LEU A 261 2.15 -22.08 -15.16
CA LEU A 261 1.40 -21.26 -14.21
C LEU A 261 0.31 -20.40 -14.90
N LEU A 262 0.63 -19.84 -16.06
CA LEU A 262 -0.33 -19.08 -16.89
C LEU A 262 -1.43 -19.99 -17.46
N LYS A 263 -1.08 -21.19 -17.93
CA LYS A 263 -2.08 -22.18 -18.43
C LYS A 263 -3.02 -22.64 -17.32
N ILE A 264 -2.53 -22.83 -16.09
CA ILE A 264 -3.35 -23.18 -14.92
C ILE A 264 -4.26 -22.02 -14.52
N ARG A 265 -3.78 -20.76 -14.53
CA ARG A 265 -4.62 -19.59 -14.21
C ARG A 265 -5.71 -19.33 -15.26
N ILE A 266 -5.42 -19.51 -16.54
CA ILE A 266 -6.40 -19.33 -17.63
C ILE A 266 -7.42 -20.48 -17.63
N GLY A 267 -6.98 -21.72 -17.44
CA GLY A 267 -7.88 -22.88 -17.33
C GLY A 267 -8.81 -22.84 -16.12
N LYS A 268 -8.38 -22.25 -15.00
CA LYS A 268 -9.23 -22.04 -13.81
C LYS A 268 -10.34 -21.00 -14.03
N LYS A 269 -10.16 -20.03 -14.93
CA LYS A 269 -11.22 -19.05 -15.26
C LYS A 269 -12.31 -19.66 -16.15
N ILE A 270 -11.92 -20.43 -17.16
CA ILE A 270 -12.88 -21.08 -18.09
C ILE A 270 -13.73 -22.13 -17.36
N LYS A 271 -13.16 -22.86 -16.39
CA LYS A 271 -13.91 -23.85 -15.60
C LYS A 271 -14.88 -23.24 -14.57
N LEU A 272 -14.62 -22.02 -14.12
CA LEU A 272 -15.50 -21.29 -13.18
C LEU A 272 -16.75 -20.75 -13.91
N GLU A 273 -16.58 -20.31 -15.15
CA GLU A 273 -17.65 -19.74 -15.97
C GLU A 273 -18.68 -20.79 -16.40
N ASN A 274 -18.23 -22.02 -16.70
CA ASN A 274 -19.14 -23.13 -17.03
C ASN A 274 -19.92 -23.66 -15.81
N ASN A 275 -19.32 -23.66 -14.62
CA ASN A 275 -20.00 -24.12 -13.40
C ASN A 275 -21.08 -23.14 -12.93
N LEU A 276 -20.90 -21.82 -13.16
CA LEU A 276 -21.87 -20.80 -12.78
C LEU A 276 -23.11 -20.79 -13.69
N SER A 277 -22.95 -21.22 -14.95
CA SER A 277 -24.04 -21.35 -15.91
C SER A 277 -24.96 -22.54 -15.62
N GLU A 278 -24.39 -23.67 -15.17
CA GLU A 278 -25.16 -24.87 -14.79
C GLU A 278 -25.91 -24.70 -13.47
N GLU A 279 -25.39 -23.86 -12.55
CA GLU A 279 -26.04 -23.60 -11.26
C GLU A 279 -27.21 -22.60 -11.39
N LEU A 280 -27.12 -21.63 -12.33
CA LEU A 280 -28.20 -20.68 -12.60
C LEU A 280 -29.38 -21.30 -13.38
N GLU A 281 -29.15 -22.30 -14.22
CA GLU A 281 -30.23 -23.00 -14.95
C GLU A 281 -31.01 -24.00 -14.08
N ASN A 282 -30.37 -24.57 -13.06
CA ASN A 282 -31.01 -25.48 -12.11
C ASN A 282 -31.79 -24.78 -11.00
N GLU A 283 -31.45 -23.53 -10.66
CA GLU A 283 -32.12 -22.80 -9.58
C GLU A 283 -33.41 -22.06 -10.03
N VAL A 284 -33.64 -21.94 -11.35
CA VAL A 284 -34.81 -21.25 -11.93
C VAL A 284 -35.99 -22.20 -12.23
N SER A 285 -35.79 -23.53 -12.16
CA SER A 285 -36.80 -24.51 -12.58
C SER A 285 -37.57 -25.22 -11.45
N ASP A 286 -37.21 -25.07 -10.17
CA ASP A 286 -37.95 -25.69 -9.06
C ASP A 286 -38.94 -24.69 -8.41
N GLU A 287 -40.05 -24.54 -9.13
CA GLU A 287 -41.42 -24.43 -8.65
C GLU A 287 -41.69 -23.87 -7.24
N THR A 288 -42.17 -22.63 -7.26
CA THR A 288 -43.51 -22.29 -6.76
C THR A 288 -44.48 -23.47 -6.84
N SER A 289 -44.84 -24.13 -5.73
CA SER A 289 -46.23 -24.60 -5.53
C SER A 289 -46.55 -24.95 -4.07
N GLU A 290 -47.70 -24.39 -3.70
CA GLU A 290 -48.64 -24.60 -2.61
C GLU A 290 -48.43 -25.70 -1.54
N TYR A 291 -48.69 -25.21 -0.32
CA TYR A 291 -48.92 -25.89 0.93
C TYR A 291 -50.08 -26.89 0.87
N VAL A 292 -49.81 -28.20 0.99
CA VAL A 292 -50.83 -29.19 1.42
C VAL A 292 -50.23 -30.15 2.46
N ARG A 293 -50.71 -29.99 3.69
CA ARG A 293 -50.58 -30.94 4.81
C ARG A 293 -51.44 -32.17 4.52
N ASN A 294 -50.92 -33.39 4.72
CA ASN A 294 -51.65 -34.50 5.37
C ASN A 294 -50.79 -35.78 5.61
N ASN A 295 -50.77 -36.15 6.90
CA ASN A 295 -50.81 -37.49 7.51
C ASN A 295 -49.71 -38.56 7.29
N LEU A 296 -49.16 -38.94 8.46
CA LEU A 296 -48.36 -40.13 8.77
C LEU A 296 -49.14 -41.45 8.58
N TYR A 297 -48.34 -42.52 8.48
CA TYR A 297 -48.64 -43.96 8.49
C TYR A 297 -48.83 -44.63 7.12
N ASN A 298 -47.82 -45.38 6.66
CA ASN A 298 -47.82 -46.85 6.72
C ASN A 298 -46.48 -47.42 6.19
N ASN A 299 -45.71 -48.10 7.03
CA ASN A 299 -44.51 -48.83 6.61
C ASN A 299 -44.89 -50.30 6.46
N LYS A 300 -45.03 -50.80 5.22
CA LYS A 300 -45.41 -52.20 4.94
C LYS A 300 -44.31 -52.89 4.12
N TYR A 301 -43.75 -53.92 4.75
CA TYR A 301 -42.71 -54.83 4.31
C TYR A 301 -42.90 -55.40 2.90
N ASN A 302 -41.80 -55.49 2.14
CA ASN A 302 -41.71 -56.21 0.87
C ASN A 302 -41.44 -57.70 1.12
N ILE A 303 -42.28 -58.59 0.59
CA ILE A 303 -41.99 -60.04 0.45
C ILE A 303 -41.95 -60.35 -1.04
N LEU A 304 -40.79 -60.82 -1.51
CA LEU A 304 -40.58 -61.33 -2.86
C LEU A 304 -40.83 -62.85 -2.85
N TYR A 305 -41.78 -63.35 -3.63
CA TYR A 305 -41.90 -64.79 -3.92
C TYR A 305 -41.10 -65.12 -5.17
N ASN A 306 -40.32 -66.19 -5.12
CA ASN A 306 -39.94 -66.94 -6.31
C ASN A 306 -40.13 -68.43 -6.09
N THR A 307 -40.75 -69.01 -7.11
CA THR A 307 -41.27 -70.36 -7.24
C THR A 307 -40.16 -71.34 -7.63
N SER A 308 -40.25 -72.58 -7.16
CA SER A 308 -39.59 -73.73 -7.80
C SER A 308 -40.48 -74.96 -7.60
N GLY A 309 -41.14 -75.40 -8.67
CA GLY A 309 -41.82 -76.68 -8.73
C GLY A 309 -40.87 -77.79 -9.17
N ASN A 310 -41.13 -79.04 -8.77
CA ASN A 310 -41.72 -80.07 -9.64
C ASN A 310 -41.47 -81.48 -9.09
N ALA A 311 -42.50 -82.31 -9.32
CA ALA A 311 -42.56 -83.77 -9.42
C ALA A 311 -42.48 -84.59 -8.12
#